data_AF-A0A0F9AV76-F1
#
_entry.id   AF-A0A0F9AV76-F1
#
_cell.length_a   1.000
_cell.length_b   1.000
_cell.length_c   1.000
_cell.angle_alpha   90.00
_cell.angle_beta   90.00
_cell.angle_gamma   90.00
#
_symmetry.space_group_name_H-M   'P 1'
#
loop_
_entity.id
_entity.type
_entity.pdbx_description
1 polymer ?
#
loop_
_entity_poly.entity_id
_entity_poly.type
_entity_poly.pdbx_seq_one_letter_code
_entity_poly.pdbx_strand_id
1 'polypeptide(L)'
;MGLRNPERGLRFETRIAEPIGQGNNAMGWIRAMQRFEPDGLTLSQTYCYLNEFVDRPISQEKLDYLQRDFDVMRRYGFKCVLRFAYQRGNLKGPEKQWTLRHIEQLKPIIEKNSDVIFILQAGFIGMWGEWHGDTHIAHDDYDARAEILSKILELVPEDRFTQVRVPKFKRILIPRMKERPYQEVKEGTAFSLEPEARIGFNNDGVLAGPTHGGTWPEKPYFGSKENPEYARATRESAWTPTEGEMFWSDQAWDEVEETGKGVDGFNA
;
A
#
# COMPACT_ATOMS: atom_id res chain seq x y z
N MET A 1 -7.91 -28.64 -1.41
CA MET A 1 -7.68 -27.61 -2.45
C MET A 1 -8.38 -26.35 -1.96
N GLY A 2 -7.63 -25.29 -1.72
CA GLY A 2 -8.17 -24.00 -1.27
C GLY A 2 -8.99 -23.32 -2.35
N LEU A 3 -9.95 -22.49 -1.96
CA LEU A 3 -10.70 -21.68 -2.89
C LEU A 3 -9.78 -20.60 -3.46
N ARG A 4 -9.53 -20.64 -4.78
CA ARG A 4 -8.80 -19.55 -5.44
C ARG A 4 -9.61 -18.26 -5.31
N ASN A 5 -9.00 -17.27 -4.67
CA ASN A 5 -9.55 -15.94 -4.65
C ASN A 5 -8.46 -14.86 -4.76
N PRO A 6 -8.24 -14.33 -5.97
CA PRO A 6 -7.20 -13.34 -6.18
C PRO A 6 -7.61 -11.91 -5.77
N GLU A 7 -8.77 -11.73 -5.11
CA GLU A 7 -9.29 -10.42 -4.68
C GLU A 7 -9.78 -10.44 -3.22
N ARG A 8 -9.46 -11.48 -2.45
CA ARG A 8 -9.64 -11.55 -1.00
C ARG A 8 -8.79 -12.66 -0.39
N GLY A 9 -8.52 -12.55 0.91
CA GLY A 9 -7.86 -13.60 1.68
C GLY A 9 -6.41 -13.25 2.04
N LEU A 10 -5.66 -14.28 2.42
CA LEU A 10 -4.27 -14.14 2.83
C LEU A 10 -3.38 -13.85 1.62
N ARG A 11 -2.33 -13.07 1.88
CA ARG A 11 -1.31 -12.68 0.91
C ARG A 11 0.06 -12.76 1.57
N PHE A 12 1.10 -12.89 0.76
CA PHE A 12 2.48 -12.74 1.20
C PHE A 12 3.05 -11.46 0.61
N GLU A 13 4.07 -10.92 1.28
CA GLU A 13 4.82 -9.78 0.80
C GLU A 13 5.91 -10.21 -0.19
N THR A 14 6.08 -9.44 -1.26
CA THR A 14 7.20 -9.62 -2.18
C THR A 14 7.57 -8.35 -2.91
N ARG A 15 8.66 -8.42 -3.69
CA ARG A 15 9.14 -7.36 -4.55
C ARG A 15 8.99 -7.75 -6.02
N ILE A 16 8.66 -6.78 -6.85
CA ILE A 16 8.47 -6.95 -8.29
C ILE A 16 9.24 -5.86 -9.07
N ALA A 17 9.26 -6.01 -10.39
CA ALA A 17 9.97 -5.14 -11.32
C ALA A 17 11.49 -5.11 -11.04
N GLU A 18 12.07 -6.25 -10.67
CA GLU A 18 13.49 -6.41 -10.36
C GLU A 18 14.29 -6.87 -11.60
N PRO A 19 15.56 -6.47 -11.73
CA PRO A 19 16.44 -6.94 -12.81
C PRO A 19 16.77 -8.43 -12.65
N ILE A 20 16.98 -9.12 -13.77
CA ILE A 20 17.45 -10.52 -13.79
C ILE A 20 18.98 -10.50 -13.77
N GLY A 21 19.61 -11.08 -12.74
CA GLY A 21 21.07 -11.10 -12.61
C GLY A 21 21.57 -12.16 -11.63
N GLN A 22 22.90 -12.32 -11.55
CA GLN A 22 23.51 -13.27 -10.61
C GLN A 22 23.17 -12.86 -9.16
N GLY A 23 22.40 -13.71 -8.47
CA GLY A 23 21.95 -13.49 -7.09
C GLY A 23 20.55 -12.89 -6.94
N ASN A 24 19.97 -12.28 -7.99
CA ASN A 24 18.60 -11.79 -7.97
C ASN A 24 17.72 -12.67 -8.87
N ASN A 25 16.92 -13.55 -8.27
CA ASN A 25 15.88 -14.25 -8.99
C ASN A 25 14.65 -13.33 -9.07
N ALA A 26 14.61 -12.48 -10.10
CA ALA A 26 13.48 -11.56 -10.35
C ALA A 26 12.12 -12.27 -10.37
N MET A 27 12.11 -13.59 -10.59
CA MET A 27 10.93 -14.45 -10.63
C MET A 27 10.83 -15.38 -9.41
N GLY A 28 11.63 -15.15 -8.37
CA GLY A 28 11.63 -15.94 -7.14
C GLY A 28 10.30 -15.87 -6.40
N TRP A 29 9.62 -14.71 -6.48
CA TRP A 29 8.30 -14.50 -5.90
C TRP A 29 7.23 -15.43 -6.48
N ILE A 30 7.33 -15.83 -7.76
CA ILE A 30 6.38 -16.76 -8.37
C ILE A 30 6.50 -18.14 -7.76
N ARG A 31 7.73 -18.60 -7.45
CA ARG A 31 7.91 -19.89 -6.79
C ARG A 31 7.27 -19.90 -5.41
N ALA A 32 7.37 -18.77 -4.69
CA ALA A 32 6.67 -18.60 -3.43
C ALA A 32 5.14 -18.63 -3.61
N MET A 33 4.60 -17.97 -4.64
CA MET A 33 3.16 -18.05 -4.95
C MET A 33 2.70 -19.46 -5.26
N GLN A 34 3.39 -20.13 -6.18
CA GLN A 34 3.03 -21.49 -6.60
C GLN A 34 3.07 -22.48 -5.46
N ARG A 35 3.94 -22.26 -4.45
CA ARG A 35 3.98 -23.09 -3.25
C ARG A 35 2.67 -23.06 -2.45
N PHE A 36 2.03 -21.89 -2.35
CA PHE A 36 0.81 -21.68 -1.55
C PHE A 36 -0.47 -21.59 -2.39
N GLU A 37 -0.37 -21.60 -3.72
CA GLU A 37 -1.51 -21.61 -4.64
C GLU A 37 -2.48 -22.77 -4.39
N PRO A 38 -2.03 -24.01 -4.09
CA PRO A 38 -2.93 -25.11 -3.72
C PRO A 38 -3.76 -24.86 -2.44
N ASP A 39 -3.30 -23.96 -1.57
CA ASP A 39 -3.98 -23.51 -0.35
C ASP A 39 -4.93 -22.32 -0.61
N GLY A 40 -5.02 -21.85 -1.87
CA GLY A 40 -5.89 -20.76 -2.30
C GLY A 40 -5.23 -19.37 -2.29
N LEU A 41 -3.97 -19.26 -1.87
CA LEU A 41 -3.23 -18.00 -1.83
C LEU A 41 -2.82 -17.60 -3.26
N THR A 42 -3.57 -16.65 -3.81
CA THR A 42 -3.44 -16.18 -5.21
C THR A 42 -3.29 -14.66 -5.31
N LEU A 43 -3.14 -14.00 -4.17
CA LEU A 43 -2.91 -12.56 -4.02
C LEU A 43 -1.54 -12.33 -3.35
N SER A 44 -0.80 -11.31 -3.76
CA SER A 44 0.41 -10.87 -3.06
C SER A 44 0.46 -9.37 -2.84
N GLN A 45 1.05 -8.94 -1.73
CA GLN A 45 1.47 -7.55 -1.55
C GLN A 45 2.78 -7.37 -2.29
N THR A 46 2.81 -6.47 -3.27
CA THR A 46 3.94 -6.30 -4.18
C THR A 46 4.50 -4.90 -4.08
N TYR A 47 5.76 -4.81 -3.70
CA TYR A 47 6.51 -3.56 -3.68
C TYR A 47 7.23 -3.40 -5.02
N CYS A 48 6.96 -2.29 -5.69
CA CYS A 48 7.78 -1.79 -6.79
C CYS A 48 8.61 -0.62 -6.28
N TYR A 49 9.87 -0.88 -5.97
CA TYR A 49 10.78 0.16 -5.49
C TYR A 49 11.29 1.04 -6.62
N LEU A 50 11.28 2.36 -6.40
CA LEU A 50 11.67 3.41 -7.34
C LEU A 50 12.86 4.26 -6.83
N ASN A 51 13.62 3.75 -5.85
CA ASN A 51 14.77 4.43 -5.23
C ASN A 51 15.74 5.10 -6.21
N GLU A 52 15.99 4.46 -7.35
CA GLU A 52 16.97 4.92 -8.34
C GLU A 52 16.49 6.12 -9.16
N PHE A 53 15.21 6.47 -9.00
CA PHE A 53 14.53 7.48 -9.82
C PHE A 53 14.15 8.74 -9.02
N VAL A 54 14.60 8.91 -7.77
CA VAL A 54 14.14 10.01 -6.90
C VAL A 54 14.29 11.42 -7.47
N ASP A 55 15.18 11.60 -8.46
CA ASP A 55 15.51 12.86 -9.12
C ASP A 55 15.51 12.79 -10.65
N ARG A 56 14.92 11.73 -11.24
CA ARG A 56 14.95 11.47 -12.70
C ARG A 56 13.76 10.59 -13.12
N PRO A 57 13.36 10.59 -14.41
CA PRO A 57 12.26 9.74 -14.86
C PRO A 57 12.53 8.25 -14.60
N ILE A 58 11.47 7.47 -14.35
CA ILE A 58 11.52 6.02 -14.32
C ILE A 58 12.04 5.52 -15.67
N SER A 59 13.05 4.65 -15.67
CA SER A 59 13.61 4.14 -16.92
C SER A 59 12.59 3.26 -17.65
N GLN A 60 12.68 3.21 -18.99
CA GLN A 60 11.88 2.27 -19.78
C GLN A 60 12.14 0.83 -19.33
N GLU A 61 13.39 0.50 -19.01
CA GLU A 61 13.77 -0.81 -18.50
C GLU A 61 13.01 -1.19 -17.21
N LYS A 62 12.83 -0.27 -16.26
CA LYS A 62 12.04 -0.52 -15.05
C LYS A 62 10.56 -0.75 -15.38
N LEU A 63 10.01 0.01 -16.32
CA LEU A 63 8.63 -0.18 -16.80
C LEU A 63 8.47 -1.54 -17.49
N ASP A 64 9.47 -1.99 -18.25
CA ASP A 64 9.48 -3.29 -18.91
C ASP A 64 9.54 -4.43 -17.90
N TYR A 65 10.30 -4.29 -16.81
CA TYR A 65 10.30 -5.25 -15.70
C TYR A 65 8.94 -5.34 -15.01
N LEU A 66 8.28 -4.20 -14.80
CA LEU A 66 6.94 -4.18 -14.22
C LEU A 66 5.92 -4.86 -15.16
N GLN A 67 5.99 -4.59 -16.47
CA GLN A 67 5.12 -5.24 -17.46
C GLN A 67 5.33 -6.76 -17.49
N ARG A 68 6.58 -7.21 -17.47
CA ARG A 68 6.93 -8.64 -17.42
C ARG A 68 6.25 -9.32 -16.23
N ASP A 69 6.33 -8.72 -15.04
CA ASP A 69 5.80 -9.33 -13.84
C ASP A 69 4.26 -9.35 -13.85
N PHE A 70 3.59 -8.31 -14.40
CA PHE A 70 2.15 -8.34 -14.64
C PHE A 70 1.72 -9.42 -15.64
N ASP A 71 2.46 -9.61 -16.73
CA ASP A 71 2.19 -10.68 -17.69
C ASP A 71 2.30 -12.07 -17.05
N VAL A 72 3.19 -12.21 -16.08
CA VAL A 72 3.37 -13.46 -15.35
C VAL A 72 2.25 -13.66 -14.32
N MET A 73 1.83 -12.63 -13.60
CA MET A 73 0.65 -12.71 -12.72
C MET A 73 -0.57 -13.18 -13.51
N ARG A 74 -0.81 -12.58 -14.69
CA ARG A 74 -1.91 -12.94 -15.58
C ARG A 74 -1.85 -14.41 -16.00
N ARG A 75 -0.66 -14.89 -16.40
CA ARG A 75 -0.44 -16.27 -16.82
C ARG A 75 -0.79 -17.29 -15.74
N TYR A 76 -0.47 -16.99 -14.48
CA TYR A 76 -0.72 -17.90 -13.35
C TYR A 76 -2.07 -17.66 -12.65
N GLY A 77 -2.85 -16.67 -13.10
CA GLY A 77 -4.11 -16.29 -12.47
C GLY A 77 -3.91 -15.73 -11.05
N PHE A 78 -2.81 -14.99 -10.86
CA PHE A 78 -2.49 -14.25 -9.65
C PHE A 78 -2.86 -12.79 -9.81
N LYS A 79 -3.09 -12.10 -8.69
CA LYS A 79 -3.22 -10.64 -8.64
C LYS A 79 -2.34 -10.05 -7.56
N CYS A 80 -2.18 -8.74 -7.57
CA CYS A 80 -1.42 -8.03 -6.57
C CYS A 80 -2.21 -6.93 -5.86
N VAL A 81 -1.83 -6.71 -4.60
CA VAL A 81 -1.93 -5.40 -3.97
C VAL A 81 -0.60 -4.69 -4.24
N LEU A 82 -0.63 -3.69 -5.10
CA LEU A 82 0.55 -2.99 -5.59
C LEU A 82 0.86 -1.78 -4.72
N ARG A 83 2.12 -1.64 -4.31
CA ARG A 83 2.65 -0.45 -3.64
C ARG A 83 3.91 0.02 -4.34
N PHE A 84 3.91 1.28 -4.78
CA PHE A 84 5.15 1.96 -5.18
C PHE A 84 5.80 2.59 -3.97
N ALA A 85 7.11 2.42 -3.83
CA ALA A 85 7.86 2.97 -2.71
C ALA A 85 9.22 3.49 -3.18
N TYR A 86 9.75 4.53 -2.53
CA TYR A 86 11.14 4.91 -2.69
C TYR A 86 11.90 4.29 -1.54
N GLN A 87 11.83 4.88 -0.35
CA GLN A 87 12.74 4.65 0.76
C GLN A 87 12.72 3.22 1.32
N ARG A 88 13.61 2.36 0.81
CA ARG A 88 13.88 1.06 1.43
C ARG A 88 14.93 1.29 2.52
N GLY A 89 14.49 1.31 3.77
CA GLY A 89 15.34 1.73 4.89
C GLY A 89 15.67 3.23 4.85
N ASN A 90 16.91 3.61 5.15
CA ASN A 90 17.33 5.00 5.37
C ASN A 90 17.58 5.83 4.10
N LEU A 91 17.04 5.42 2.96
CA LEU A 91 17.15 6.19 1.71
C LEU A 91 16.24 7.43 1.76
N LYS A 92 16.57 8.46 0.98
CA LYS A 92 15.76 9.68 0.88
C LYS A 92 14.66 9.51 -0.16
N GLY A 93 13.46 9.99 0.14
CA GLY A 93 12.37 10.08 -0.83
C GLY A 93 12.64 11.16 -1.88
N PRO A 94 11.90 11.19 -3.00
CA PRO A 94 11.94 12.26 -3.98
C PRO A 94 11.34 13.56 -3.43
N GLU A 95 11.60 14.68 -4.10
CA GLU A 95 10.78 15.88 -3.91
C GLU A 95 9.36 15.66 -4.46
N LYS A 96 8.35 16.38 -3.94
CA LYS A 96 6.94 16.29 -4.37
C LYS A 96 6.79 16.30 -5.89
N GLN A 97 7.50 17.19 -6.59
CA GLN A 97 7.43 17.33 -8.05
C GLN A 97 7.84 16.06 -8.80
N TRP A 98 8.83 15.32 -8.29
CA TRP A 98 9.27 14.05 -8.86
C TRP A 98 8.25 12.95 -8.56
N THR A 99 7.69 12.92 -7.34
CA THR A 99 6.58 12.01 -7.01
C THR A 99 5.41 12.16 -8.00
N LEU A 100 4.97 13.39 -8.26
CA LEU A 100 3.86 13.66 -9.19
C LEU A 100 4.21 13.23 -10.63
N ARG A 101 5.45 13.47 -11.09
CA ARG A 101 5.92 13.03 -12.41
C ARG A 101 5.95 11.50 -12.54
N HIS A 102 6.38 10.79 -11.50
CA HIS A 102 6.39 9.32 -11.52
C HIS A 102 4.99 8.74 -11.54
N ILE A 103 4.05 9.30 -10.77
CA ILE A 103 2.65 8.87 -10.80
C ILE A 103 2.07 9.03 -12.21
N GLU A 104 2.32 10.15 -12.87
CA GLU A 104 1.91 10.36 -14.27
C GLU A 104 2.55 9.34 -15.22
N GLN A 105 3.86 9.09 -15.08
CA GLN A 105 4.58 8.15 -15.92
C GLN A 105 4.08 6.70 -15.78
N LEU A 106 3.58 6.34 -14.60
CA LEU A 106 3.04 5.00 -14.32
C LEU A 106 1.62 4.80 -14.87
N LYS A 107 0.90 5.86 -15.24
CA LYS A 107 -0.50 5.77 -15.67
C LYS A 107 -0.76 4.76 -16.79
N PRO A 108 -0.03 4.77 -17.92
CA PRO A 108 -0.30 3.85 -19.02
C PRO A 108 -0.13 2.38 -18.64
N ILE A 109 0.86 2.06 -17.80
CA ILE A 109 1.13 0.67 -17.41
C ILE A 109 0.13 0.16 -16.37
N ILE A 110 -0.36 1.03 -15.48
CA ILE A 110 -1.41 0.69 -14.52
C ILE A 110 -2.76 0.49 -15.22
N GLU A 111 -3.14 1.38 -16.12
CA GLU A 111 -4.38 1.24 -16.90
C GLU A 111 -4.38 -0.05 -17.73
N LYS A 112 -3.28 -0.35 -18.42
CA LYS A 112 -3.14 -1.55 -19.25
C LYS A 112 -3.23 -2.87 -18.45
N ASN A 113 -2.83 -2.87 -17.18
CA ASN A 113 -2.69 -4.07 -16.37
C ASN A 113 -3.63 -4.08 -15.15
N SER A 114 -4.72 -3.31 -15.20
CA SER A 114 -5.71 -3.22 -14.12
C SER A 114 -6.37 -4.56 -13.78
N ASP A 115 -6.38 -5.51 -14.73
CA ASP A 115 -6.93 -6.85 -14.54
C ASP A 115 -6.15 -7.69 -13.51
N VAL A 116 -4.84 -7.45 -13.37
CA VAL A 116 -3.98 -8.15 -12.39
C VAL A 116 -3.73 -7.35 -11.10
N ILE A 117 -4.19 -6.10 -11.03
CA ILE A 117 -4.08 -5.25 -9.85
C ILE A 117 -5.41 -5.31 -9.11
N PHE A 118 -5.43 -5.88 -7.90
CA PHE A 118 -6.60 -5.85 -7.03
C PHE A 118 -6.73 -4.49 -6.33
N ILE A 119 -5.64 -4.01 -5.72
CA ILE A 119 -5.56 -2.72 -5.04
C ILE A 119 -4.26 -2.03 -5.43
N LEU A 120 -4.30 -0.72 -5.66
CA LEU A 120 -3.11 0.13 -5.74
C LEU A 120 -3.00 0.94 -4.44
N GLN A 121 -2.25 0.45 -3.45
CA GLN A 121 -2.06 1.15 -2.19
C GLN A 121 -1.45 2.54 -2.45
N ALA A 122 -1.91 3.53 -1.69
CA ALA A 122 -1.35 4.86 -1.74
C ALA A 122 0.05 4.80 -1.13
N GLY A 123 1.06 4.57 -1.97
CA GLY A 123 2.47 4.56 -1.60
C GLY A 123 3.13 5.91 -1.83
N PHE A 124 4.33 5.88 -2.39
CA PHE A 124 5.15 7.03 -2.84
C PHE A 124 5.69 7.98 -1.76
N ILE A 125 5.13 8.01 -0.56
CA ILE A 125 5.59 8.86 0.53
C ILE A 125 6.18 7.99 1.63
N GLY A 126 7.37 8.34 2.11
CA GLY A 126 7.91 7.76 3.33
C GLY A 126 8.58 6.39 3.18
N MET A 127 9.09 5.90 4.32
CA MET A 127 9.70 4.57 4.44
C MET A 127 8.72 3.49 4.00
N TRP A 128 9.17 2.60 3.10
CA TRP A 128 8.36 1.53 2.49
C TRP A 128 7.05 2.00 1.83
N GLY A 129 6.87 3.31 1.58
CA GLY A 129 5.62 3.88 1.07
C GLY A 129 4.51 4.02 2.12
N GLU A 130 4.86 4.11 3.40
CA GLU A 130 3.93 4.07 4.54
C GLU A 130 3.48 5.44 5.05
N TRP A 131 3.87 6.53 4.36
CA TRP A 131 3.48 7.91 4.66
C TRP A 131 4.07 8.48 5.95
N HIS A 132 5.16 7.91 6.45
CA HIS A 132 5.97 8.42 7.57
C HIS A 132 7.47 8.41 7.23
N GLY A 133 8.28 9.21 7.93
CA GLY A 133 9.73 9.21 7.75
C GLY A 133 10.23 9.74 6.39
N ASP A 134 9.41 10.53 5.67
CA ASP A 134 9.84 11.18 4.43
C ASP A 134 10.66 12.44 4.72
N THR A 135 11.74 12.64 3.95
CA THR A 135 12.66 13.79 4.15
C THR A 135 12.18 15.07 3.48
N HIS A 136 11.42 14.99 2.38
CA HIS A 136 11.00 16.16 1.59
C HIS A 136 9.52 16.48 1.78
N ILE A 137 8.69 15.50 2.14
CA ILE A 137 7.26 15.68 2.38
C ILE A 137 6.97 15.50 3.87
N ALA A 138 6.92 16.61 4.60
CA ALA A 138 6.72 16.59 6.04
C ALA A 138 5.41 15.88 6.45
N HIS A 139 5.37 15.39 7.69
CA HIS A 139 4.23 14.63 8.21
C HIS A 139 2.91 15.45 8.24
N ASP A 140 3.05 16.76 8.40
CA ASP A 140 1.99 17.77 8.53
C ASP A 140 1.82 18.64 7.28
N ASP A 141 2.58 18.38 6.21
CA ASP A 141 2.34 18.97 4.89
C ASP A 141 1.14 18.28 4.22
N TYR A 142 -0.04 18.60 4.73
CA TYR A 142 -1.30 18.02 4.28
C TYR A 142 -1.70 18.46 2.87
N ASP A 143 -1.17 19.59 2.38
CA ASP A 143 -1.49 20.08 1.05
C ASP A 143 -0.70 19.30 -0.01
N ALA A 144 0.61 19.07 0.20
CA ALA A 144 1.39 18.17 -0.65
C ALA A 144 0.86 16.74 -0.63
N ARG A 145 0.51 16.23 0.55
CA ARG A 145 -0.09 14.91 0.74
C ARG A 145 -1.44 14.77 0.05
N ALA A 146 -2.28 15.80 0.08
CA ALA A 146 -3.57 15.81 -0.61
C ALA A 146 -3.39 15.82 -2.13
N GLU A 147 -2.46 16.61 -2.65
CA GLU A 147 -2.12 16.64 -4.08
C GLU A 147 -1.62 15.28 -4.57
N ILE A 148 -0.72 14.63 -3.82
CA ILE A 148 -0.22 13.29 -4.14
C ILE A 148 -1.35 12.25 -4.10
N LEU A 149 -2.21 12.25 -3.08
CA LEU A 149 -3.35 11.32 -3.01
C LEU A 149 -4.34 11.55 -4.15
N SER A 150 -4.59 12.81 -4.53
CA SER A 150 -5.41 13.15 -5.70
C SER A 150 -4.81 12.55 -6.98
N LYS A 151 -3.50 12.70 -7.17
CA LYS A 151 -2.80 12.14 -8.33
C LYS A 151 -2.81 10.60 -8.33
N ILE A 152 -2.72 9.97 -7.16
CA ILE A 152 -2.90 8.52 -7.03
C ILE A 152 -4.31 8.11 -7.43
N LEU A 153 -5.35 8.86 -7.05
CA LEU A 153 -6.73 8.56 -7.48
C LEU A 153 -6.92 8.68 -9.00
N GLU A 154 -6.21 9.60 -9.66
CA GLU A 154 -6.18 9.68 -11.14
C GLU A 154 -5.42 8.52 -11.79
N LEU A 155 -4.46 7.92 -11.07
CA LEU A 155 -3.71 6.73 -11.50
C LEU A 155 -4.52 5.43 -11.33
N VAL A 156 -5.37 5.36 -10.30
CA VAL A 156 -6.16 4.16 -10.00
C VAL A 156 -7.37 4.07 -10.94
N PRO A 157 -7.49 3.01 -11.75
CA PRO A 157 -8.65 2.80 -12.64
C PRO A 157 -9.98 2.89 -11.88
N GLU A 158 -11.04 3.39 -12.52
CA GLU A 158 -12.35 3.66 -11.88
C GLU A 158 -12.95 2.45 -11.14
N ASP A 159 -12.70 1.25 -11.65
CA ASP A 159 -13.16 -0.04 -11.09
C ASP A 159 -12.19 -0.65 -10.06
N ARG A 160 -11.19 0.12 -9.60
CA ARG A 160 -10.22 -0.29 -8.59
C ARG A 160 -10.18 0.69 -7.43
N PHE A 161 -9.66 0.23 -6.30
CA PHE A 161 -9.50 1.03 -5.10
C PHE A 161 -8.03 1.34 -4.85
N THR A 162 -7.82 2.44 -4.12
CA THR A 162 -6.59 2.68 -3.40
C THR A 162 -6.83 2.52 -1.89
N GLN A 163 -5.78 2.55 -1.09
CA GLN A 163 -5.85 2.46 0.36
C GLN A 163 -4.82 3.37 1.00
N VAL A 164 -5.18 3.96 2.13
CA VAL A 164 -4.25 4.72 2.98
C VAL A 164 -3.91 3.91 4.24
N ARG A 165 -2.68 4.06 4.75
CA ARG A 165 -2.23 3.40 5.98
C ARG A 165 -3.04 3.85 7.20
N VAL A 166 -3.16 5.16 7.37
CA VAL A 166 -3.79 5.77 8.53
C VAL A 166 -5.17 6.32 8.14
N PRO A 167 -6.28 5.86 8.75
CA PRO A 167 -7.63 6.33 8.40
C PRO A 167 -7.82 7.85 8.47
N LYS A 168 -7.09 8.50 9.38
CA LYS A 168 -7.05 9.96 9.54
C LYS A 168 -6.69 10.69 8.24
N PHE A 169 -5.89 10.08 7.35
CA PHE A 169 -5.57 10.69 6.05
C PHE A 169 -6.79 10.92 5.17
N LYS A 170 -7.78 10.01 5.14
CA LYS A 170 -9.04 10.28 4.41
C LYS A 170 -9.72 11.54 4.93
N ARG A 171 -9.84 11.66 6.26
CA ARG A 171 -10.53 12.79 6.92
C ARG A 171 -9.83 14.13 6.71
N ILE A 172 -8.50 14.15 6.63
CA ILE A 172 -7.73 15.39 6.51
C ILE A 172 -7.52 15.79 5.05
N LEU A 173 -7.25 14.82 4.17
CA LEU A 173 -6.82 15.09 2.81
C LEU A 173 -8.00 15.26 1.84
N ILE A 174 -9.07 14.47 1.97
CA ILE A 174 -10.21 14.56 1.04
C ILE A 174 -10.90 15.93 1.11
N PRO A 175 -11.08 16.54 2.30
CA PRO A 175 -11.62 17.89 2.35
C PRO A 175 -10.77 18.95 1.66
N ARG A 176 -9.45 18.78 1.64
CA ARG A 176 -8.53 19.66 0.91
C ARG A 176 -8.63 19.46 -0.59
N MET A 177 -8.75 18.20 -1.04
CA MET A 177 -8.91 17.87 -2.46
C MET A 177 -10.26 18.34 -3.03
N LYS A 178 -11.33 18.26 -2.23
CA LYS A 178 -12.71 18.47 -2.69
C LYS A 178 -13.35 19.78 -2.23
N GLU A 179 -12.63 20.56 -1.43
CA GLU A 179 -13.12 21.82 -0.84
C GLU A 179 -14.48 21.66 -0.11
N ARG A 180 -14.69 20.49 0.51
CA ARG A 180 -15.92 20.16 1.26
C ARG A 180 -15.61 19.28 2.48
N PRO A 181 -16.45 19.28 3.53
CA PRO A 181 -16.27 18.35 4.64
C PRO A 181 -16.21 16.89 4.20
N TYR A 182 -15.47 16.08 4.95
CA TYR A 182 -15.38 14.64 4.77
C TYR A 182 -16.76 14.00 4.92
N GLN A 183 -17.10 13.08 4.01
CA GLN A 183 -18.37 12.35 4.07
C GLN A 183 -18.10 10.85 4.24
N GLU A 184 -18.54 10.30 5.37
CA GLU A 184 -18.43 8.86 5.62
C GLU A 184 -19.18 8.04 4.56
N VAL A 185 -18.57 6.96 4.08
CA VAL A 185 -19.16 6.07 3.07
C VAL A 185 -20.33 5.33 3.69
N LYS A 186 -21.45 5.31 2.97
CA LYS A 186 -22.70 4.64 3.35
C LYS A 186 -23.33 4.02 2.10
N GLU A 187 -24.34 3.18 2.28
CA GLU A 187 -25.01 2.44 1.18
C GLU A 187 -25.32 3.31 -0.06
N GLY A 188 -25.86 4.52 0.14
CA GLY A 188 -26.21 5.41 -0.98
C GLY A 188 -25.04 6.16 -1.64
N THR A 189 -23.84 6.13 -1.07
CA THR A 189 -22.62 6.75 -1.65
C THR A 189 -21.53 5.73 -1.98
N ALA A 190 -21.69 4.48 -1.52
CA ALA A 190 -20.79 3.37 -1.79
C ALA A 190 -20.65 3.15 -3.30
N PHE A 191 -19.45 2.74 -3.73
CA PHE A 191 -19.11 2.46 -5.13
C PHE A 191 -19.32 3.63 -6.12
N SER A 192 -19.50 4.86 -5.62
CA SER A 192 -19.42 6.06 -6.45
C SER A 192 -17.97 6.39 -6.82
N LEU A 193 -17.79 7.34 -7.73
CA LEU A 193 -16.47 7.88 -8.07
C LEU A 193 -15.96 8.93 -7.07
N GLU A 194 -16.68 9.17 -5.97
CA GLU A 194 -16.19 10.07 -4.92
C GLU A 194 -14.97 9.47 -4.21
N PRO A 195 -13.95 10.28 -3.85
CA PRO A 195 -12.74 9.80 -3.18
C PRO A 195 -13.01 8.94 -1.95
N GLU A 196 -14.00 9.27 -1.13
CA GLU A 196 -14.33 8.49 0.06
C GLU A 196 -14.71 7.04 -0.27
N ALA A 197 -15.43 6.83 -1.38
CA ALA A 197 -15.86 5.52 -1.85
C ALA A 197 -14.78 4.76 -2.64
N ARG A 198 -13.69 5.43 -3.05
CA ARG A 198 -12.57 4.86 -3.81
C ARG A 198 -11.33 4.55 -2.96
N ILE A 199 -11.27 5.04 -1.71
CA ILE A 199 -10.15 4.86 -0.79
C ILE A 199 -10.55 3.95 0.38
N GLY A 200 -9.93 2.78 0.48
CA GLY A 200 -10.02 1.89 1.64
C GLY A 200 -8.89 2.11 2.66
N PHE A 201 -8.65 1.11 3.51
CA PHE A 201 -7.68 1.18 4.61
C PHE A 201 -6.71 0.00 4.58
N ASN A 202 -5.43 0.28 4.81
CA ASN A 202 -4.43 -0.76 5.08
C ASN A 202 -3.85 -0.57 6.49
N ASN A 203 -4.21 -1.44 7.42
CA ASN A 203 -3.60 -1.45 8.74
C ASN A 203 -2.22 -2.13 8.66
N ASP A 204 -1.21 -1.33 8.47
CA ASP A 204 0.16 -1.75 8.16
C ASP A 204 0.95 -2.15 9.42
N GLY A 205 0.27 -2.75 10.39
CA GLY A 205 0.76 -3.15 11.70
C GLY A 205 -0.31 -3.83 12.53
N VAL A 206 -1.19 -4.61 11.90
CA VAL A 206 -2.18 -5.41 12.61
C VAL A 206 -1.45 -6.30 13.62
N LEU A 207 -1.86 -6.17 14.90
CA LEU A 207 -1.27 -6.88 16.04
C LEU A 207 0.19 -6.50 16.38
N ALA A 208 0.76 -5.46 15.77
CA ALA A 208 2.01 -4.86 16.21
C ALA A 208 1.78 -4.00 17.47
N GLY A 209 1.58 -4.69 18.61
CA GLY A 209 1.18 -4.09 19.88
C GLY A 209 -0.24 -3.51 19.88
N PRO A 210 -0.64 -2.85 20.99
CA PRO A 210 -2.00 -2.30 21.13
C PRO A 210 -2.29 -1.18 20.12
N THR A 211 -1.27 -0.44 19.69
CA THR A 211 -1.43 0.70 18.76
C THR A 211 -1.49 0.29 17.29
N HIS A 212 -1.30 -1.00 17.00
CA HIS A 212 -1.19 -1.55 15.65
C HIS A 212 -0.15 -0.78 14.81
N GLY A 213 1.08 -0.67 15.32
CA GLY A 213 2.15 0.08 14.64
C GLY A 213 1.82 1.56 14.40
N GLY A 214 1.06 2.18 15.31
CA GLY A 214 0.66 3.59 15.19
C GLY A 214 -0.48 3.88 14.20
N THR A 215 -1.19 2.86 13.70
CA THR A 215 -2.32 3.02 12.76
C THR A 215 -3.45 3.89 13.30
N TRP A 216 -3.58 4.00 14.63
CA TRP A 216 -4.65 4.71 15.31
C TRP A 216 -4.16 6.00 15.99
N PRO A 217 -4.09 7.15 15.29
CA PRO A 217 -3.44 8.36 15.78
C PRO A 217 -4.32 9.24 16.70
N GLU A 218 -5.54 8.78 17.03
CA GLU A 218 -6.47 9.47 17.93
C GLU A 218 -6.66 8.65 19.21
N LYS A 219 -6.96 9.31 20.34
CA LYS A 219 -7.24 8.61 21.61
C LYS A 219 -8.38 7.58 21.42
N PRO A 220 -8.28 6.39 22.03
CA PRO A 220 -7.28 5.97 23.00
C PRO A 220 -5.98 5.37 22.39
N TYR A 221 -5.71 5.61 21.11
CA TYR A 221 -4.51 5.19 20.37
C TYR A 221 -4.33 3.69 20.13
N PHE A 222 -5.36 2.89 20.41
CA PHE A 222 -5.39 1.47 20.10
C PHE A 222 -6.66 1.08 19.34
N GLY A 223 -6.60 -0.06 18.65
CA GLY A 223 -7.68 -0.58 17.83
C GLY A 223 -8.87 -1.02 18.67
N SER A 224 -9.81 -0.10 18.90
CA SER A 224 -10.99 -0.32 19.74
C SER A 224 -12.17 0.50 19.24
N LYS A 225 -13.39 0.10 19.61
CA LYS A 225 -14.62 0.82 19.22
C LYS A 225 -14.69 2.24 19.79
N GLU A 226 -13.95 2.50 20.88
CA GLU A 226 -13.82 3.83 21.49
C GLU A 226 -12.92 4.75 20.68
N ASN A 227 -12.04 4.21 19.83
CA ASN A 227 -11.24 5.00 18.91
C ASN A 227 -12.11 5.47 17.73
N PRO A 228 -12.25 6.79 17.50
CA PRO A 228 -13.13 7.30 16.44
C PRO A 228 -12.67 6.91 15.03
N GLU A 229 -11.36 6.77 14.81
CA GLU A 229 -10.79 6.37 13.51
C GLU A 229 -11.01 4.87 13.27
N TYR A 230 -10.83 4.04 14.29
CA TYR A 230 -11.17 2.60 14.22
C TYR A 230 -12.66 2.38 13.97
N ALA A 231 -13.52 3.07 14.72
CA ALA A 231 -14.96 2.94 14.60
C ALA A 231 -15.45 3.34 13.21
N ARG A 232 -14.88 4.41 12.62
CA ARG A 232 -15.17 4.82 11.24
C ARG A 232 -14.68 3.79 10.23
N ALA A 233 -13.41 3.36 10.32
CA ALA A 233 -12.86 2.35 9.42
C ALA A 233 -13.66 1.04 9.47
N THR A 234 -14.20 0.68 10.64
CA THR A 234 -15.09 -0.48 10.82
C THR A 234 -16.44 -0.32 10.13
N ARG A 235 -17.02 0.88 10.08
CA ARG A 235 -18.29 1.12 9.37
C ARG A 235 -18.10 1.20 7.85
N GLU A 236 -16.98 1.77 7.42
CA GLU A 236 -16.65 1.90 5.99
C GLU A 236 -16.10 0.61 5.36
N SER A 237 -15.62 -0.35 6.16
CA SER A 237 -15.11 -1.65 5.66
C SER A 237 -16.18 -2.52 5.01
N ALA A 238 -17.46 -2.19 5.21
CA ALA A 238 -18.57 -2.82 4.48
C ALA A 238 -18.60 -2.42 2.99
N TRP A 239 -17.98 -1.28 2.64
CA TRP A 239 -18.09 -0.66 1.31
C TRP A 239 -16.74 -0.48 0.61
N THR A 240 -15.65 -0.49 1.37
CA THR A 240 -14.29 -0.27 0.86
C THR A 240 -13.37 -1.39 1.33
N PRO A 241 -12.35 -1.76 0.54
CA PRO A 241 -11.43 -2.82 0.91
C PRO A 241 -10.61 -2.40 2.13
N THR A 242 -10.66 -3.22 3.17
CA THR A 242 -9.82 -3.10 4.35
C THR A 242 -8.88 -4.29 4.42
N GLU A 243 -7.62 -4.00 4.66
CA GLU A 243 -6.58 -5.01 4.79
C GLU A 243 -5.65 -4.70 5.96
N GLY A 244 -4.69 -5.57 6.20
CA GLY A 244 -3.61 -5.27 7.10
C GLY A 244 -2.41 -6.19 6.95
N GLU A 245 -1.30 -5.72 7.45
CA GLU A 245 -0.02 -6.41 7.49
C GLU A 245 0.24 -6.92 8.91
N MET A 246 0.73 -8.15 9.03
CA MET A 246 1.09 -8.76 10.30
C MET A 246 2.61 -8.95 10.35
N PHE A 247 3.23 -8.54 11.44
CA PHE A 247 4.69 -8.53 11.64
C PHE A 247 5.26 -9.91 12.01
N TRP A 248 4.70 -10.99 11.47
CA TRP A 248 5.11 -12.35 11.84
C TRP A 248 6.55 -12.66 11.45
N SER A 249 7.13 -12.03 10.43
CA SER A 249 8.51 -12.26 9.99
C SER A 249 9.57 -11.39 10.67
N ASP A 250 9.20 -10.25 11.24
CA ASP A 250 10.10 -9.42 12.06
C ASP A 250 10.16 -9.90 13.53
N GLN A 251 9.26 -10.82 13.89
CA GLN A 251 9.18 -11.48 15.20
C GLN A 251 9.10 -13.02 15.05
N ALA A 252 9.50 -13.57 13.90
CA ALA A 252 9.50 -15.02 13.66
C ALA A 252 10.59 -15.69 14.49
N TRP A 253 10.20 -16.07 15.71
CA TRP A 253 10.78 -17.08 16.58
C TRP A 253 11.95 -17.88 15.97
N ASP A 254 13.17 -17.53 16.34
CA ASP A 254 14.42 -18.23 16.03
C ASP A 254 14.82 -19.26 17.10
N GLU A 255 13.86 -19.66 17.95
CA GLU A 255 14.06 -20.51 19.15
C GLU A 255 15.04 -19.93 20.19
N VAL A 256 15.45 -18.67 20.03
CA VAL A 256 16.26 -17.94 21.02
C VAL A 256 15.34 -16.96 21.74
N GLU A 257 15.34 -17.00 23.06
CA GLU A 257 14.63 -16.01 23.87
C GLU A 257 15.31 -14.64 23.67
N GLU A 258 14.65 -13.73 22.93
CA GLU A 258 15.14 -12.35 22.77
C GLU A 258 15.17 -11.65 24.14
N THR A 259 16.37 -11.35 24.63
CA THR A 259 16.60 -10.54 25.84
C THR A 259 16.78 -9.05 25.51
N GLY A 260 16.13 -8.58 24.43
CA GLY A 260 16.31 -7.25 23.85
C GLY A 260 15.14 -6.30 24.12
N LYS A 261 15.46 -5.09 24.56
CA LYS A 261 14.50 -4.01 24.84
C LYS A 261 13.78 -3.57 23.56
N GLY A 262 12.45 -3.76 23.52
CA GLY A 262 11.46 -2.91 22.86
C GLY A 262 11.66 -2.60 21.38
N VAL A 263 10.71 -3.04 20.54
CA VAL A 263 10.67 -2.73 19.11
C VAL A 263 10.49 -1.23 18.88
N ASP A 264 11.37 -0.64 18.06
CA ASP A 264 11.39 0.76 17.67
C ASP A 264 10.07 1.20 17.00
N GLY A 265 9.23 1.88 17.77
CA GLY A 265 8.04 2.59 17.29
C GLY A 265 7.65 3.79 18.16
N PHE A 266 8.48 4.14 19.14
CA PHE A 266 8.22 5.20 20.13
C PHE A 266 9.32 6.26 20.25
N ASN A 267 10.31 6.25 19.35
CA ASN A 267 11.31 7.32 19.23
C ASN A 267 11.24 7.98 17.85
N ALA A 268 10.04 8.45 17.47
CA ALA A 268 9.83 9.42 16.42
C ALA A 268 9.28 10.71 17.04
#